data_AF-A0A1F4V4M2-F1
#
_entry.id   AF-A0A1F4V4M2-F1
#
_cell.length_a   1.000
_cell.length_b   1.000
_cell.length_c   1.000
_cell.angle_alpha   90.00
_cell.angle_beta   90.00
_cell.angle_gamma   90.00
#
_symmetry.space_group_name_H-M   'P 1'
#
loop_
_entity.id
_entity.type
_entity.pdbx_description
1 polymer ?
#
loop_
_entity_poly.entity_id
_entity_poly.type
_entity_poly.pdbx_seq_one_letter_code
_entity_poly.pdbx_strand_id
1 'polypeptide(L)'
;MNKLVDDLTQARKSIIDAVSKLTSNKQNVQLAGDWNLKDLIAHLTGWADYQIEIIKAIRSNSTPPEPGRIDDFNQKSTAARKKTSWKKVYDEWLKASQELIEEYDSLRDALWGKPLWKNKKTTLEKLIKIEIRHYQKTHLPQIEKLLKSAEV
;
A
#
# COMPACT_ATOMS: atom_id res chain seq x y z
N MET A 1 21.53 2.39 -4.74
CA MET A 1 20.13 2.23 -4.31
C MET A 1 19.49 3.61 -4.23
N ASN A 2 18.27 3.76 -4.73
CA ASN A 2 17.54 5.03 -4.69
C ASN A 2 16.96 5.22 -3.28
N LYS A 3 17.29 6.34 -2.62
CA LYS A 3 16.84 6.66 -1.26
C LYS A 3 15.31 6.50 -1.06
N LEU A 4 14.50 6.78 -2.08
CA LEU A 4 13.04 6.62 -2.00
C LEU A 4 12.61 5.14 -1.91
N VAL A 5 13.34 4.24 -2.56
CA VAL A 5 13.10 2.79 -2.48
C VAL A 5 13.47 2.26 -1.10
N ASP A 6 14.58 2.75 -0.54
CA ASP A 6 14.98 2.44 0.84
C ASP A 6 13.92 2.93 1.85
N ASP A 7 13.45 4.17 1.69
CA ASP A 7 12.40 4.76 2.53
C ASP A 7 11.07 3.97 2.43
N LEU A 8 10.68 3.51 1.23
CA LEU A 8 9.51 2.64 1.02
C LEU A 8 9.69 1.28 1.69
N THR A 9 10.87 0.67 1.52
CA THR A 9 11.20 -0.64 2.11
C THR A 9 11.11 -0.58 3.63
N GLN A 10 11.67 0.47 4.24
CA GLN A 10 11.61 0.67 5.68
C GLN A 10 10.16 0.93 6.15
N ALA A 11 9.38 1.74 5.42
CA ALA A 11 7.98 2.00 5.75
C ALA A 11 7.12 0.72 5.73
N ARG A 12 7.28 -0.12 4.70
CA ARG A 12 6.59 -1.41 4.58
C ARG A 12 7.04 -2.41 5.64
N LYS A 13 8.34 -2.52 5.90
CA LYS A 13 8.88 -3.38 6.96
C LYS A 13 8.28 -3.02 8.33
N SER A 14 8.25 -1.73 8.65
CA SER A 14 7.77 -1.25 9.96
C SER A 14 6.30 -1.61 10.22
N ILE A 15 5.44 -1.48 9.20
CA ILE A 15 4.03 -1.86 9.33
C ILE A 15 3.84 -3.38 9.35
N ILE A 16 4.62 -4.16 8.57
CA ILE A 16 4.58 -5.63 8.59
C ILE A 16 5.00 -6.14 9.98
N ASP A 17 6.08 -5.58 10.53
CA ASP A 17 6.56 -5.92 11.87
C ASP A 17 5.53 -5.56 12.94
N ALA A 18 4.80 -4.45 12.79
CA ALA A 18 3.73 -4.07 13.71
C ALA A 18 2.51 -5.00 13.59
N VAL A 19 2.08 -5.35 12.38
CA VAL A 19 0.93 -6.24 12.15
C VAL A 19 1.23 -7.65 12.61
N SER A 20 2.44 -8.17 12.41
CA SER A 20 2.82 -9.53 12.82
C SER A 20 2.79 -9.74 14.34
N LYS A 21 2.87 -8.66 15.13
CA LYS A 21 2.71 -8.70 16.59
C LYS A 21 1.25 -8.82 17.03
N LEU A 22 0.29 -8.51 16.15
CA LEU A 22 -1.13 -8.65 16.46
C LEU A 22 -1.53 -10.12 16.34
N THR A 23 -1.97 -10.72 17.45
CA THR A 23 -2.46 -12.11 17.48
C THR A 23 -3.80 -12.25 16.74
N SER A 24 -4.10 -13.48 16.30
CA SER A 24 -5.19 -13.85 15.38
C SER A 24 -6.61 -13.37 15.73
N ASN A 25 -6.86 -12.92 16.96
CA ASN A 25 -8.16 -12.38 17.38
C ASN A 25 -8.35 -10.88 17.04
N LYS A 26 -7.29 -10.16 16.63
CA LYS A 26 -7.34 -8.69 16.45
C LYS A 26 -7.64 -8.25 15.02
N GLN A 27 -7.70 -9.18 14.07
CA GLN A 27 -8.00 -8.91 12.65
C GLN A 27 -9.35 -8.21 12.40
N ASN A 28 -10.32 -8.42 13.30
CA ASN A 28 -11.65 -7.80 13.24
C ASN A 28 -11.80 -6.57 14.15
N VAL A 29 -10.74 -6.16 14.85
CA VAL A 29 -10.80 -4.98 15.71
C VAL A 29 -10.84 -3.73 14.85
N GLN A 30 -11.77 -2.85 15.19
CA GLN A 30 -11.96 -1.56 14.56
C GLN A 30 -10.70 -0.70 14.76
N LEU A 31 -10.14 -0.22 13.66
CA LEU A 31 -8.87 0.49 13.61
C LEU A 31 -9.08 2.00 13.35
N ALA A 32 -9.97 2.35 12.41
CA ALA A 32 -10.35 3.72 12.11
C ALA A 32 -11.69 3.78 11.38
N GLY A 33 -12.64 4.57 11.89
CA GLY A 33 -14.02 4.55 11.35
C GLY A 33 -14.54 3.12 11.32
N ASP A 34 -15.23 2.71 10.25
CA ASP A 34 -15.81 1.37 10.13
C ASP A 34 -14.80 0.27 9.73
N TRP A 35 -13.52 0.60 9.58
CA TRP A 35 -12.52 -0.33 9.08
C TRP A 35 -11.90 -1.14 10.21
N ASN A 36 -11.87 -2.46 10.03
CA ASN A 36 -11.01 -3.34 10.84
C ASN A 36 -9.61 -3.48 10.22
N LEU A 37 -8.74 -4.21 10.91
CA LEU A 37 -7.38 -4.47 10.42
C LEU A 37 -7.38 -5.20 9.06
N LYS A 38 -8.27 -6.18 8.83
CA LYS A 38 -8.36 -6.86 7.53
C LYS A 38 -8.72 -5.89 6.40
N ASP A 39 -9.64 -4.95 6.65
CA ASP A 39 -10.01 -3.92 5.67
C ASP A 39 -8.85 -2.99 5.37
N LEU A 40 -8.08 -2.58 6.39
CA LEU A 40 -6.85 -1.82 6.19
C LEU A 40 -5.85 -2.58 5.30
N ILE A 41 -5.56 -3.85 5.62
CA ILE A 41 -4.60 -4.64 4.82
C ILE A 41 -5.12 -4.81 3.39
N ALA A 42 -6.41 -5.08 3.20
CA ALA A 42 -7.01 -5.18 1.87
C ALA A 42 -6.85 -3.88 1.06
N HIS A 43 -7.05 -2.73 1.70
CA HIS A 43 -6.81 -1.41 1.09
C HIS A 43 -5.35 -1.22 0.68
N LEU A 44 -4.40 -1.53 1.55
CA LEU A 44 -2.96 -1.43 1.27
C LEU A 44 -2.54 -2.33 0.11
N THR A 45 -3.09 -3.55 0.04
CA THR A 45 -2.83 -4.46 -1.09
C THR A 45 -3.36 -3.87 -2.39
N GLY A 46 -4.58 -3.32 -2.42
CA GLY A 46 -5.11 -2.72 -3.65
C GLY A 46 -4.28 -1.53 -4.15
N TRP A 47 -3.80 -0.65 -3.27
CA TRP A 47 -2.92 0.45 -3.68
C TRP A 47 -1.55 -0.03 -4.15
N ALA A 48 -1.03 -1.13 -3.60
CA ALA A 48 0.19 -1.77 -4.10
C ALA A 48 -0.04 -2.35 -5.51
N ASP A 49 -1.09 -3.14 -5.70
CA ASP A 49 -1.48 -3.74 -6.99
C ASP A 49 -1.62 -2.65 -8.07
N TYR A 50 -2.30 -1.55 -7.73
CA TYR A 50 -2.51 -0.41 -8.62
C TYR A 50 -1.20 0.30 -9.00
N GLN A 51 -0.29 0.52 -8.04
CA GLN A 51 1.02 1.13 -8.34
C GLN A 51 1.89 0.21 -9.20
N ILE A 52 1.87 -1.10 -8.96
CA ILE A 52 2.53 -2.09 -9.81
C ILE A 52 2.01 -1.99 -11.25
N GLU A 53 0.70 -1.90 -11.43
CA GLU A 53 0.08 -1.74 -12.76
C GLU A 53 0.53 -0.43 -13.45
N ILE A 54 0.60 0.68 -12.71
CA ILE A 54 1.13 1.95 -13.26
C ILE A 54 2.57 1.80 -13.72
N ILE A 55 3.44 1.20 -12.89
CA ILE A 55 4.86 1.02 -13.21
C ILE A 55 5.00 0.18 -14.48
N LYS A 56 4.25 -0.93 -14.58
CA LYS A 56 4.23 -1.81 -15.76
C LYS A 56 3.77 -1.07 -17.01
N ALA A 57 2.68 -0.29 -16.93
CA ALA A 57 2.19 0.51 -18.05
C ALA A 57 3.23 1.53 -18.56
N ILE A 58 3.94 2.21 -17.65
CA ILE A 58 4.98 3.17 -18.02
C ILE A 58 6.18 2.48 -18.68
N ARG A 59 6.56 1.30 -18.18
CA ARG A 59 7.64 0.49 -18.79
C ARG A 59 7.29 0.08 -20.21
N SER A 60 6.03 -0.28 -20.47
CA SER A 60 5.52 -0.63 -21.79
C SER A 60 5.10 0.57 -22.65
N ASN A 61 5.39 1.80 -22.22
CA ASN A 61 5.01 3.04 -22.91
C ASN A 61 3.50 3.15 -23.20
N SER A 62 2.69 2.56 -22.32
CA SER A 62 1.22 2.59 -22.34
C SER A 62 0.70 3.62 -21.33
N THR A 63 -0.53 4.09 -21.53
CA THR A 63 -1.18 5.01 -20.58
C THR A 63 -1.58 4.25 -19.31
N PRO A 64 -1.09 4.65 -18.12
CA PRO A 64 -1.51 4.05 -16.86
C PRO A 64 -2.99 4.30 -16.56
N PRO A 65 -3.69 3.37 -15.89
CA PRO A 65 -5.06 3.60 -15.47
C PRO A 65 -5.14 4.75 -14.46
N GLU A 66 -6.16 5.60 -14.56
CA GLU A 66 -6.50 6.55 -13.50
C GLU A 66 -7.29 5.83 -12.39
N PRO A 67 -7.11 6.20 -11.11
CA PRO A 67 -7.76 5.48 -10.00
C PRO A 67 -9.25 5.85 -9.86
N GLY A 68 -9.72 6.87 -10.60
CA GLY A 68 -11.05 7.44 -10.44
C GLY A 68 -11.21 8.14 -9.08
N ARG A 69 -12.39 7.98 -8.46
CA ARG A 69 -12.65 8.48 -7.11
C ARG A 69 -11.98 7.57 -6.08
N ILE A 70 -11.23 8.18 -5.17
CA ILE A 70 -10.44 7.47 -4.15
C ILE A 70 -11.32 6.60 -3.25
N ASP A 71 -12.48 7.09 -2.84
CA ASP A 71 -13.41 6.34 -1.99
C ASP A 71 -13.95 5.10 -2.69
N ASP A 72 -14.33 5.24 -3.97
CA ASP A 72 -14.82 4.14 -4.79
C ASP A 72 -13.73 3.07 -4.97
N PHE A 73 -12.49 3.50 -5.19
CA PHE A 73 -11.33 2.60 -5.26
C PHE A 73 -11.11 1.85 -3.94
N ASN A 74 -11.14 2.57 -2.82
CA ASN A 74 -10.99 1.99 -1.49
C ASN A 74 -12.11 0.98 -1.18
N GLN A 75 -13.35 1.31 -1.50
CA GLN A 75 -14.50 0.42 -1.33
C GLN A 75 -14.38 -0.83 -2.20
N LYS A 76 -13.97 -0.69 -3.47
CA LYS A 76 -13.75 -1.84 -4.36
C LYS A 76 -12.63 -2.75 -3.85
N SER A 77 -11.51 -2.17 -3.42
CA SER A 77 -10.34 -2.90 -2.93
C SER A 77 -10.66 -3.74 -1.68
N THR A 78 -11.35 -3.13 -0.71
CA THR A 78 -11.79 -3.82 0.52
C THR A 78 -12.87 -4.86 0.24
N ALA A 79 -13.87 -4.54 -0.60
CA ALA A 79 -14.94 -5.46 -0.98
C ALA A 79 -14.41 -6.72 -1.69
N ALA A 80 -13.40 -6.60 -2.55
CA ALA A 80 -12.78 -7.73 -3.26
C ALA A 80 -12.20 -8.79 -2.31
N ARG A 81 -11.84 -8.41 -1.08
CA ARG A 81 -11.22 -9.28 -0.07
C ARG A 81 -12.12 -9.56 1.14
N LYS A 82 -13.37 -9.08 1.12
CA LYS A 82 -14.31 -9.17 2.26
C LYS A 82 -14.56 -10.60 2.70
N LYS A 83 -14.76 -11.52 1.75
CA LYS A 83 -15.00 -12.96 2.00
C LYS A 83 -13.71 -13.78 2.12
N THR A 84 -12.54 -13.15 1.92
CA THR A 84 -11.24 -13.81 2.01
C THR A 84 -10.82 -13.95 3.47
N SER A 85 -10.19 -15.09 3.80
CA SER A 85 -9.62 -15.31 5.12
C SER A 85 -8.49 -14.30 5.39
N TRP A 86 -8.31 -13.92 6.65
CA TRP A 86 -7.22 -13.03 7.04
C TRP A 86 -5.86 -13.52 6.56
N LYS A 87 -5.54 -14.81 6.76
CA LYS A 87 -4.27 -15.38 6.31
C LYS A 87 -4.02 -15.11 4.82
N LYS A 88 -5.01 -15.35 3.97
CA LYS A 88 -4.86 -15.12 2.53
C LYS A 88 -4.73 -13.63 2.20
N VAL A 89 -5.49 -12.75 2.85
CA VAL A 89 -5.35 -11.29 2.66
C VAL A 89 -3.96 -10.80 3.08
N TYR A 90 -3.44 -11.31 4.20
CA TYR A 90 -2.11 -10.99 4.71
C TYR A 90 -1.00 -11.50 3.79
N ASP A 91 -1.09 -12.76 3.33
CA ASP A 91 -0.12 -13.33 2.39
C ASP A 91 -0.12 -12.57 1.04
N GLU A 92 -1.29 -12.20 0.53
CA GLU A 92 -1.42 -11.35 -0.67
C GLU A 92 -0.76 -9.99 -0.47
N TRP A 93 -0.95 -9.37 0.70
CA TRP A 93 -0.33 -8.09 1.03
C TRP A 93 1.19 -8.18 1.11
N LEU A 94 1.75 -9.22 1.72
CA LEU A 94 3.19 -9.44 1.78
C LEU A 94 3.78 -9.59 0.37
N LYS A 95 3.11 -10.38 -0.47
CA LYS A 95 3.52 -10.56 -1.86
C LYS A 95 3.50 -9.25 -2.65
N ALA A 96 2.38 -8.51 -2.59
CA ALA A 96 2.24 -7.23 -3.28
C ALA A 96 3.24 -6.18 -2.74
N SER A 97 3.59 -6.26 -1.45
CA SER A 97 4.61 -5.41 -0.84
C SER A 97 5.99 -5.65 -1.42
N GLN A 98 6.37 -6.92 -1.55
CA GLN A 98 7.64 -7.31 -2.12
C GLN A 98 7.72 -6.94 -3.61
N GLU A 99 6.68 -7.30 -4.38
CA GLU A 99 6.62 -6.99 -5.82
C GLU A 99 6.68 -5.47 -6.09
N LEU A 100 6.00 -4.64 -5.28
CA LEU A 100 6.06 -3.19 -5.47
C LEU A 100 7.47 -2.63 -5.24
N ILE A 101 8.19 -3.13 -4.22
CA ILE A 101 9.57 -2.71 -3.95
C ILE A 101 10.46 -3.10 -5.13
N GLU A 102 10.34 -4.32 -5.64
CA GLU A 102 11.10 -4.82 -6.79
C GLU A 102 10.82 -4.01 -8.08
N GLU A 103 9.56 -3.64 -8.31
CA GLU A 103 9.16 -2.82 -9.46
C GLU A 103 9.74 -1.40 -9.40
N TYR A 104 9.82 -0.79 -8.21
CA TYR A 104 10.49 0.50 -8.03
C TYR A 104 12.02 0.39 -8.08
N ASP A 105 12.61 -0.65 -7.50
CA ASP A 105 14.06 -0.84 -7.48
C ASP A 105 14.63 -1.07 -8.87
N SER A 106 13.91 -1.82 -9.71
CA SER A 106 14.29 -2.06 -11.11
C SER A 106 13.91 -0.92 -12.06
N LEU A 107 13.37 0.20 -11.56
CA LEU A 107 12.89 1.30 -12.39
C LEU A 107 14.05 2.15 -12.93
N ARG A 108 14.11 2.30 -14.26
CA ARG A 108 15.07 3.20 -14.92
C ARG A 108 14.89 4.66 -14.47
N ASP A 109 16.00 5.33 -14.16
CA ASP A 109 16.05 6.73 -13.69
C ASP A 109 15.18 7.69 -14.51
N ALA A 110 15.22 7.56 -15.84
CA ALA A 110 14.47 8.42 -16.77
C ALA A 110 12.94 8.31 -16.65
N LEU A 111 12.40 7.34 -15.90
CA LEU A 111 10.96 7.13 -15.73
C LEU A 111 10.40 7.79 -14.46
N TRP A 112 11.23 8.08 -13.45
CA TRP A 112 10.77 8.58 -12.14
C TRP A 112 10.00 9.90 -12.22
N GLY A 113 10.51 10.84 -13.03
CA GLY A 113 9.93 12.18 -13.22
C GLY A 113 8.91 12.27 -14.35
N LYS A 114 8.60 11.17 -15.04
CA LYS A 114 7.63 11.22 -16.15
C LYS A 114 6.21 11.43 -15.61
N PRO A 115 5.43 12.37 -16.18
CA PRO A 115 4.02 12.49 -15.89
C PRO A 115 3.28 11.19 -16.19
N LEU A 116 2.46 10.70 -15.25
CA LEU A 116 1.67 9.48 -15.41
C LEU A 116 0.54 9.70 -16.44
N TRP A 117 -0.07 10.88 -16.45
CA TRP A 117 -1.22 11.21 -17.28
C TRP A 117 -1.07 12.57 -17.94
N LYS A 118 -1.70 12.73 -19.12
CA LYS A 118 -1.68 13.99 -19.88
C LYS A 118 -2.23 15.13 -19.02
N ASN A 119 -1.52 16.26 -19.00
CA ASN A 119 -1.87 17.47 -18.25
C ASN A 119 -1.92 17.30 -16.71
N LYS A 120 -1.40 16.20 -16.16
CA LYS A 120 -1.25 16.00 -14.70
C LYS A 120 0.21 16.12 -14.31
N LYS A 121 0.47 16.60 -13.09
CA LYS A 121 1.83 16.69 -12.52
C LYS A 121 2.19 15.49 -11.63
N THR A 122 1.38 14.44 -11.64
CA THR A 122 1.66 13.22 -10.86
C THR A 122 2.71 12.40 -11.60
N THR A 123 3.70 11.91 -10.87
CA THR A 123 4.83 11.10 -11.34
C THR A 123 5.00 9.89 -10.42
N LEU A 124 5.81 8.91 -10.81
CA LEU A 124 6.17 7.77 -9.95
C LEU A 124 6.88 8.24 -8.67
N GLU A 125 7.75 9.25 -8.77
CA GLU A 125 8.38 9.88 -7.62
C GLU A 125 7.35 10.49 -6.65
N LYS A 126 6.28 11.10 -7.17
CA LYS A 126 5.22 11.65 -6.33
C LYS A 126 4.40 10.56 -5.67
N LEU A 127 4.09 9.47 -6.39
CA LEU A 127 3.33 8.34 -5.85
C LEU A 127 4.07 7.65 -4.71
N ILE A 128 5.34 7.29 -4.89
CA ILE A 128 6.11 6.63 -3.82
C ILE A 128 6.20 7.51 -2.56
N LYS A 129 6.33 8.84 -2.72
CA LYS A 129 6.34 9.78 -1.60
C LYS A 129 5.00 9.84 -0.87
N ILE A 130 3.90 9.78 -1.60
CA ILE A 130 2.55 9.69 -1.01
C ILE A 130 2.41 8.38 -0.22
N GLU A 131 2.80 7.26 -0.82
CA GLU A 131 2.76 5.93 -0.19
C GLU A 131 3.56 5.90 1.12
N ILE A 132 4.84 6.30 1.08
CA ILE A 132 5.72 6.35 2.26
C ILE A 132 5.08 7.18 3.38
N ARG A 133 4.61 8.39 3.04
CA ARG A 133 3.97 9.28 4.02
C ARG A 133 2.70 8.65 4.58
N HIS A 134 1.89 8.00 3.74
CA HIS A 134 0.64 7.38 4.16
C HIS A 134 0.87 6.24 5.15
N TYR A 135 1.87 5.39 4.89
CA TYR A 135 2.28 4.34 5.82
C TYR A 135 2.77 4.94 7.15
N GLN A 136 3.72 5.87 7.09
CA GLN A 136 4.41 6.38 8.29
C GLN A 136 3.56 7.31 9.15
N LYS A 137 2.68 8.11 8.53
CA LYS A 137 1.93 9.17 9.23
C LYS A 137 0.48 8.83 9.51
N THR A 138 -0.08 7.83 8.84
CA THR A 138 -1.47 7.41 9.04
C THR A 138 -1.55 6.00 9.61
N HIS A 139 -1.09 4.99 8.88
CA HIS A 139 -1.44 3.60 9.22
C HIS A 139 -0.56 2.97 10.29
N LEU A 140 0.75 3.23 10.29
CA LEU A 140 1.62 2.74 11.34
C LEU A 140 1.18 3.27 12.73
N PRO A 141 0.92 4.58 12.92
CA PRO A 141 0.39 5.08 14.19
C PRO A 141 -0.94 4.45 14.62
N GLN A 142 -1.83 4.14 13.66
CA GLN A 142 -3.10 3.46 13.96
C GLN A 142 -2.87 2.03 14.50
N ILE A 143 -1.96 1.28 13.88
CA ILE A 143 -1.62 -0.08 14.30
C ILE A 143 -0.85 -0.08 15.64
N GLU A 144 0.07 0.85 15.84
CA GLU A 144 0.78 1.01 17.11
C GLU A 144 -0.17 1.36 18.26
N LYS A 145 -1.18 2.20 18.01
CA LYS A 145 -2.23 2.47 18.99
C LYS A 145 -3.02 1.21 19.34
N LEU A 146 -3.33 0.37 18.35
CA LEU A 146 -4.00 -0.90 18.55
C LEU A 146 -3.15 -1.87 19.40
N LEU A 147 -1.83 -1.95 19.14
CA LEU A 147 -0.90 -2.76 19.93
C LEU A 147 -0.87 -2.34 21.40
N LYS A 148 -0.73 -1.03 21.69
CA LYS A 148 -0.72 -0.50 23.06
C LYS A 148 -2.01 -0.80 23.82
N SER A 149 -3.16 -0.75 23.12
CA SER A 149 -4.45 -1.10 23.74
C SER A 149 -4.62 -2.60 24.03
N ALA A 150 -3.72 -3.45 23.54
CA ALA A 150 -3.74 -4.90 23.77
C ALA A 150 -2.81 -5.36 24.90
N GLU A 151 -1.97 -4.47 25.44
CA GLU A 151 -1.06 -4.73 26.56
C GLU A 151 -1.68 -4.40 27.93
N VAL A 152 -2.95 -3.97 27.95
CA VAL A 152 -3.74 -3.63 29.16
C VAL A 152 -4.79 -4.69 29.44
#